data_AF-A0A2W1K5J5-F1
#
_entry.id   AF-A0A2W1K5J5-F1
#
_cell.length_a   1.000
_cell.length_b   1.000
_cell.length_c   1.000
_cell.angle_alpha   90.00
_cell.angle_beta   90.00
_cell.angle_gamma   90.00
#
_symmetry.space_group_name_H-M   'P 1'
#
loop_
_entity.id
_entity.type
_entity.pdbx_description
1 polymer ?
#
loop_
_entity_poly.entity_id
_entity_poly.type
_entity_poly.pdbx_seq_one_letter_code
_entity_poly.pdbx_strand_id
1 'polypeptide(L)'
;MKIQIIFHSMSGHVYKLAESIAAGAREVYETGGALYQVPELIPQETLVATGAQASRSGSPIFRWQHLSRWSRLMPSYSEHLPASV
;
A
#
# COMPACT_ATOMS: atom_id res chain seq x y z
N MET A 1 -14.38 -5.15 11.45
CA MET A 1 -14.24 -4.86 10.00
C MET A 1 -12.80 -4.41 9.74
N LYS A 2 -11.99 -5.16 8.99
CA LYS A 2 -10.57 -4.80 8.77
C LYS A 2 -10.40 -4.07 7.44
N ILE A 3 -9.76 -2.90 7.46
CA ILE A 3 -9.58 -2.05 6.28
C ILE A 3 -8.09 -1.97 5.94
N GLN A 4 -7.77 -2.20 4.67
CA GLN A 4 -6.43 -1.98 4.12
C GLN A 4 -6.49 -0.84 3.11
N ILE A 5 -5.62 0.14 3.29
CA ILE A 5 -5.46 1.29 2.41
C ILE A 5 -4.15 1.08 1.67
N ILE A 6 -4.27 0.74 0.38
CA ILE A 6 -3.15 0.46 -0.50
C ILE A 6 -3.08 1.64 -1.48
N PHE A 7 -1.95 2.33 -1.52
CA PHE A 7 -1.82 3.56 -2.32
C PHE A 7 -0.50 3.62 -3.11
N HIS A 8 -0.46 4.48 -4.12
CA HIS A 8 0.76 4.87 -4.84
C HIS A 8 0.92 6.39 -4.77
N SER A 9 2.16 6.87 -4.62
CA SER A 9 2.45 8.30 -4.65
C SER A 9 3.91 8.57 -5.02
N MET A 10 4.15 9.53 -5.90
CA MET A 10 5.49 10.02 -6.24
C MET A 10 5.82 11.34 -5.51
N SER A 11 4.86 12.26 -5.41
CA SER A 11 5.04 13.58 -4.77
C SER A 11 4.58 13.65 -3.31
N GLY A 12 3.99 12.57 -2.78
CA GLY A 12 3.49 12.51 -1.41
C GLY A 12 2.08 13.10 -1.19
N HIS A 13 1.44 13.69 -2.20
CA HIS A 13 0.07 14.20 -2.05
C HIS A 13 -0.93 13.09 -1.69
N VAL A 14 -0.84 11.97 -2.41
CA VAL A 14 -1.71 10.81 -2.16
C VAL A 14 -1.34 10.12 -0.83
N TYR A 15 -0.07 10.20 -0.41
CA TYR A 15 0.34 9.72 0.91
C TYR A 15 -0.42 10.45 2.02
N LYS A 16 -0.43 11.80 2.00
CA LYS A 16 -1.19 12.60 2.98
C LYS A 16 -2.68 12.27 3.00
N LEU A 17 -3.28 12.08 1.82
CA LEU A 17 -4.67 11.65 1.72
C LEU A 17 -4.88 10.27 2.35
N ALA A 18 -3.99 9.33 2.08
CA ALA A 18 -4.08 7.98 2.62
C ALA A 18 -3.89 7.94 4.15
N GLU A 19 -3.05 8.82 4.71
CA GLU A 19 -2.94 9.03 6.15
C GLU A 19 -4.26 9.51 6.76
N SER A 20 -4.91 10.51 6.15
CA SER A 20 -6.21 11.02 6.61
C SER A 20 -7.30 9.95 6.54
N ILE A 21 -7.34 9.16 5.47
CA ILE A 21 -8.28 8.03 5.34
C ILE A 21 -8.01 6.98 6.44
N ALA A 22 -6.73 6.67 6.71
CA ALA A 22 -6.37 5.71 7.75
C ALA A 22 -6.71 6.21 9.14
N ALA A 23 -6.57 7.51 9.40
CA ALA A 23 -7.00 8.14 10.64
C ALA A 23 -8.52 8.03 10.82
N GLY A 24 -9.32 8.44 9.84
CA GLY A 24 -10.79 8.32 9.91
C GLY A 24 -11.27 6.87 10.02
N ALA A 25 -10.59 5.92 9.36
CA ALA A 25 -10.90 4.50 9.51
C ALA A 25 -10.65 3.99 10.94
N ARG A 26 -9.63 4.50 11.63
CA ARG A 26 -9.33 4.14 13.04
C ARG A 26 -10.33 4.74 14.02
N GLU A 27 -10.93 5.89 13.69
CA GLU A 27 -11.99 6.50 14.52
C GLU A 27 -13.28 5.66 14.52
N VAL A 28 -13.60 5.02 13.40
CA VAL A 28 -14.85 4.25 13.23
C VAL A 28 -14.68 2.76 13.55
N TYR A 29 -13.50 2.18 13.27
CA TYR A 29 -13.27 0.75 13.38
C TYR A 29 -12.10 0.43 14.32
N GLU A 30 -12.38 -0.27 15.42
CA GLU A 30 -11.37 -0.71 16.41
C GLU A 30 -10.23 -1.56 15.81
N THR A 31 -10.48 -2.23 14.68
CA THR A 31 -9.50 -3.11 14.05
C THR A 31 -8.48 -2.42 13.15
N GLY A 32 -8.55 -1.09 13.03
CA GLY A 32 -7.51 -0.26 12.40
C GLY A 32 -7.46 -0.28 10.87
N GLY A 33 -7.02 0.85 10.30
CA GLY A 33 -6.65 0.99 8.89
C GLY A 33 -5.17 0.67 8.69
N ALA A 34 -4.86 -0.47 8.07
CA ALA A 34 -3.48 -0.78 7.68
C ALA A 34 -3.14 0.03 6.42
N LEU A 35 -2.02 0.73 6.44
CA LEU A 35 -1.61 1.64 5.36
C LEU A 35 -0.38 1.06 4.67
N TYR A 36 -0.46 0.82 3.35
CA TYR A 36 0.63 0.23 2.57
C TYR A 36 0.83 0.97 1.25
N GLN A 37 2.09 1.05 0.82
CA GLN A 37 2.44 1.61 -0.49
C GLN A 37 2.70 0.50 -1.52
N VAL A 38 2.25 0.67 -2.75
CA VAL A 38 2.55 -0.29 -3.84
C VAL A 38 4.05 -0.24 -4.17
N PRO A 39 4.71 -1.39 -4.46
CA PRO A 39 6.07 -1.41 -4.99
C PRO A 39 6.24 -0.46 -6.18
N GLU A 40 7.37 0.22 -6.25
CA GLU A 40 7.65 1.10 -7.39
C GLU A 40 8.21 0.28 -8.57
N LEU A 41 7.78 0.62 -9.78
CA LEU A 41 8.29 0.02 -11.01
C LEU A 41 9.41 0.87 -11.63
N ILE A 42 9.43 2.16 -11.31
CA ILE A 42 10.48 3.08 -11.75
C ILE A 42 11.79 2.72 -11.02
N PRO A 43 12.91 2.58 -11.76
CA PRO A 43 14.22 2.32 -11.16
C PRO A 43 14.61 3.38 -10.13
N GLN A 44 15.31 2.95 -9.08
CA GLN A 44 15.69 3.82 -7.97
C GLN A 44 16.50 5.04 -8.42
N GLU A 45 17.45 4.87 -9.34
CA GLU A 45 18.24 5.96 -9.93
C GLU A 45 17.37 7.07 -10.56
N THR A 46 16.29 6.69 -11.24
CA THR A 46 15.33 7.63 -11.83
C THR A 46 14.49 8.33 -10.75
N LEU A 47 14.16 7.64 -9.66
CA LEU A 47 13.46 8.24 -8.51
C LEU A 47 14.34 9.24 -7.75
N VAL A 48 15.65 8.98 -7.64
CA VAL A 48 16.62 9.93 -7.07
C VAL A 48 16.69 11.18 -7.94
N ALA A 49 16.85 10.99 -9.26
CA ALA A 49 16.98 12.09 -10.21
C ALA A 49 15.75 13.03 -10.22
N THR A 50 14.56 12.49 -9.94
CA THR A 50 13.31 13.25 -9.89
C THR A 50 12.98 13.79 -8.50
N GLY A 51 13.78 13.48 -7.47
CA GLY A 51 13.49 13.83 -6.07
C GLY A 51 12.32 13.06 -5.44
N ALA A 52 11.70 12.14 -6.19
CA ALA A 52 10.52 11.39 -5.75
C ALA A 52 10.84 10.36 -4.66
N GLN A 53 12.11 9.98 -4.48
CA GLN A 53 12.50 8.97 -3.47
C GLN A 53 12.13 9.39 -2.04
N ALA A 54 12.33 10.66 -1.67
CA ALA A 54 12.10 11.13 -0.30
C ALA A 54 10.63 11.00 0.14
N SER A 55 9.70 11.18 -0.80
CA SER A 55 8.25 11.09 -0.57
C SER A 55 7.75 9.66 -0.35
N ARG A 56 8.61 8.65 -0.56
CA ARG A 56 8.27 7.22 -0.45
C ARG A 56 8.92 6.54 0.76
N SER A 57 9.92 7.15 1.38
CA SER A 57 10.59 6.65 2.58
C SER A 57 9.71 6.85 3.83
N GLY A 58 8.93 5.83 4.20
CA GLY A 58 8.19 5.84 5.48
C GLY A 58 7.03 4.86 5.56
N SER A 59 6.45 4.45 4.44
CA SER A 59 5.33 3.50 4.42
C SER A 59 5.80 2.08 4.14
N PRO A 60 5.23 1.06 4.81
CA PRO A 60 5.53 -0.33 4.49
C PRO A 60 5.02 -0.67 3.09
N ILE A 61 5.82 -1.42 2.34
CA ILE A 61 5.46 -1.85 0.99
C ILE A 61 4.42 -2.97 1.05
N PHE A 62 3.37 -2.84 0.24
CA PHE A 62 2.37 -3.85 0.03
C PHE A 62 2.97 -5.06 -0.68
N ARG A 63 2.72 -6.25 -0.15
CA ARG A 63 3.08 -7.52 -0.77
C ARG A 63 1.84 -8.38 -0.95
N TRP A 64 1.89 -9.28 -1.92
CA TRP A 64 0.84 -10.26 -2.16
C TRP A 64 0.52 -11.12 -0.92
N GLN A 65 1.50 -11.30 -0.03
CA GLN A 65 1.30 -11.99 1.26
C GLN A 65 0.30 -11.28 2.20
N HIS A 66 0.09 -9.97 2.05
CA HIS A 66 -0.97 -9.25 2.77
C HIS A 66 -2.37 -9.60 2.23
N LEU A 67 -2.48 -10.13 1.00
CA LEU A 67 -3.72 -10.69 0.44
C LEU A 67 -3.96 -12.15 0.85
N SER A 68 -2.98 -12.87 1.41
CA SER A 68 -3.16 -14.27 1.85
C SER A 68 -4.30 -14.43 2.85
N ARG A 69 -4.68 -13.35 3.53
CA ARG A 69 -5.81 -13.31 4.44
C ARG A 69 -7.18 -13.22 3.73
N TRP A 70 -7.19 -12.76 2.48
CA TRP A 70 -8.36 -12.53 1.63
C TRP A 70 -8.54 -13.57 0.53
N SER A 71 -7.51 -14.39 0.24
CA SER A 71 -7.62 -15.53 -0.67
C SER A 71 -8.74 -16.51 -0.28
N ARG A 72 -9.06 -16.60 1.01
CA ARG A 72 -10.19 -17.37 1.53
C ARG A 72 -11.57 -16.80 1.15
N LEU A 73 -11.66 -15.51 0.85
CA LEU A 73 -12.89 -14.79 0.51
C LEU A 73 -13.00 -14.44 -0.98
N MET A 74 -11.88 -14.41 -1.71
CA MET A 74 -11.82 -14.13 -3.15
C MET A 74 -10.88 -15.13 -3.86
N PRO A 75 -11.35 -16.35 -4.15
CA PRO A 75 -10.52 -17.43 -4.71
C PRO A 75 -9.92 -17.10 -6.09
N SER A 76 -10.64 -16.37 -6.94
CA SER A 76 -10.20 -16.03 -8.30
C SER A 76 -8.95 -15.13 -8.34
N TYR A 77 -8.69 -14.35 -7.29
CA TYR A 77 -7.49 -13.53 -7.21
C TYR A 77 -6.25 -14.33 -6.80
N SER A 78 -6.42 -15.49 -6.16
CA SER A 78 -5.30 -16.31 -5.72
C SER A 78 -4.56 -17.01 -6.86
N GLU A 79 -5.27 -17.34 -7.95
CA GLU A 79 -4.72 -18.03 -9.12
C GLU A 79 -3.82 -17.14 -10.00
N HIS A 80 -3.94 -15.82 -9.85
CA HIS A 80 -3.19 -14.83 -10.65
C HIS A 80 -2.11 -14.09 -9.85
N LEU A 81 -1.87 -14.48 -8.59
CA LEU A 81 -0.78 -13.89 -7.80
C LEU A 81 0.55 -14.30 -8.43
N PRO A 82 1.42 -13.33 -8.78
CA PRO A 82 2.76 -13.68 -9.25
C PRO A 82 3.50 -14.41 -8.13
N ALA A 83 4.23 -15.47 -8.49
CA ALA A 83 5.14 -16.14 -7.57
C ALA A 83 6.06 -15.07 -6.99
N SER A 84 6.09 -14.98 -5.66
CA SER A 84 6.76 -13.94 -4.90
C SER A 84 8.15 -13.60 -5.45
N VAL A 85 8.31 -12.35 -5.92
CA VAL A 85 9.61 -11.69 -6.13
C VAL A 85 9.92 -10.85 -4.89
#